data_AF-A0A9D6K480-F1
#
_entry.id   AF-A0A9D6K480-F1
#
_cell.length_a   1.000
_cell.length_b   1.000
_cell.length_c   1.000
_cell.angle_alpha   90.00
_cell.angle_beta   90.00
_cell.angle_gamma   90.00
#
_symmetry.space_group_name_H-M   'P 1'
#
loop_
_entity.id
_entity.type
_entity.pdbx_description
1 polymer ?
#
loop_
_entity_poly.entity_id
_entity_poly.type
_entity_poly.pdbx_seq_one_letter_code
_entity_poly.pdbx_strand_id
1 'polypeptide(L)' 'MEIAYSVNDVPIRLTHERWYHIIENHDELASYFFEVLEAVENPDFIIRGNKETLKAAKGMGRNNWLVVIYREIS' A
#
# COMPACT_ATOMS: atom_id res chain seq x y z
N MET A 1 -13.00 5.79 4.63
CA MET A 1 -11.64 6.37 4.57
C MET A 1 -10.91 5.62 5.63
N GLU A 2 -9.97 4.80 5.20
CA GLU A 2 -9.23 3.94 6.12
C GLU A 2 -7.84 4.51 6.37
N ILE A 3 -7.31 4.19 7.54
CA ILE A 3 -5.97 4.57 7.98
C ILE A 3 -5.23 3.27 8.26
N ALA A 4 -4.07 3.12 7.60
CA ALA A 4 -3.09 2.10 7.93
C ALA A 4 -1.91 2.80 8.63
N TYR A 5 -1.36 2.20 9.68
CA TYR A 5 -0.14 2.70 10.31
C TYR A 5 1.07 2.05 9.64
N SER A 6 2.01 2.86 9.14
CA SER A 6 3.21 2.31 8.52
C SER A 6 4.11 1.59 9.53
N VAL A 7 5.14 0.90 9.03
CA VAL A 7 6.19 0.28 9.88
C VAL A 7 6.91 1.25 10.82
N ASN A 8 6.81 2.56 10.58
CA ASN A 8 7.36 3.62 11.45
C ASN A 8 6.27 4.33 12.27
N ASP A 9 5.08 3.73 12.39
CA ASP A 9 3.92 4.26 13.12
C ASP A 9 3.39 5.59 12.56
N VAL A 10 3.62 5.85 11.27
CA VAL A 10 3.11 7.05 10.58
C VAL A 10 1.77 6.73 9.93
N PRO A 11 0.70 7.50 10.19
CA PRO A 11 -0.62 7.22 9.64
C PRO A 11 -0.67 7.50 8.12
N ILE A 12 -1.02 6.47 7.35
CA ILE A 12 -1.22 6.53 5.90
C ILE A 12 -2.72 6.47 5.60
N ARG A 13 -3.24 7.53 5.01
CA ARG A 13 -4.67 7.67 4.68
C ARG A 13 -4.98 7.21 3.26
N LEU A 14 -5.87 6.23 3.13
CA LEU A 14 -6.47 5.84 1.86
C LEU A 14 -7.93 6.33 1.80
N THR A 15 -8.15 7.41 1.05
CA THR A 15 -9.50 7.95 0.83
C THR A 15 -10.23 7.14 -0.25
N HIS A 16 -11.57 7.18 -0.23
CA HIS A 16 -12.37 6.51 -1.25
C HIS A 16 -12.07 7.05 -2.66
N GLU A 17 -11.85 8.35 -2.81
CA GLU A 17 -11.47 8.98 -4.09
C GLU A 17 -10.12 8.44 -4.59
N ARG A 18 -9.10 8.35 -3.73
CA ARG A 18 -7.80 7.77 -4.11
C ARG A 18 -7.91 6.31 -4.46
N TRP A 19 -8.68 5.53 -3.68
CA TRP A 19 -8.93 4.13 -3.99
C TRP A 19 -9.61 3.97 -5.35
N TYR A 20 -10.66 4.78 -5.61
CA TYR A 20 -11.37 4.78 -6.88
C TYR A 20 -10.42 5.07 -8.05
N HIS A 21 -9.57 6.09 -7.94
CA HIS A 21 -8.56 6.40 -8.97
C HIS A 21 -7.54 5.27 -9.20
N ILE A 22 -7.16 4.53 -8.15
CA ILE A 22 -6.28 3.37 -8.27
C ILE A 22 -6.97 2.29 -9.11
N ILE A 23 -8.19 1.89 -8.74
CA ILE A 23 -8.90 0.79 -9.40
C ILE A 23 -9.41 1.15 -10.80
N GLU A 24 -9.58 2.44 -11.13
CA GLU A 24 -9.90 2.87 -12.50
C GLU A 24 -8.77 2.54 -13.49
N ASN A 25 -7.52 2.49 -13.03
CA ASN A 25 -6.36 2.16 -13.86
C ASN A 25 -5.85 0.73 -13.63
N HIS A 26 -6.27 0.11 -12.52
CA HIS A 26 -5.85 -1.20 -12.05
C HIS A 26 -7.07 -1.99 -11.54
N ASP A 27 -7.93 -2.44 -12.45
CA ASP A 27 -9.16 -3.15 -12.11
C ASP A 27 -8.87 -4.48 -11.38
N GLU A 28 -7.69 -5.07 -11.63
CA GLU A 28 -7.18 -6.24 -10.93
C GLU A 28 -7.07 -6.02 -9.41
N LEU A 29 -6.94 -4.77 -8.95
CA LEU A 29 -6.82 -4.42 -7.54
C LEU A 29 -8.17 -4.29 -6.82
N ALA A 30 -9.31 -4.32 -7.51
CA ALA A 30 -10.61 -4.00 -6.92
C ALA A 30 -11.00 -4.86 -5.70
N SER A 31 -10.50 -6.10 -5.63
CA SER A 31 -10.75 -7.01 -4.51
C SER A 31 -9.68 -6.98 -3.41
N TYR A 32 -8.65 -6.15 -3.55
CA TYR A 32 -7.46 -6.13 -2.68
C TYR A 32 -7.38 -4.92 -1.75
N PHE A 33 -8.52 -4.29 -1.45
CA PHE A 33 -8.54 -3.05 -0.64
C PHE A 33 -7.88 -3.24 0.73
N PHE A 34 -8.23 -4.32 1.43
CA PHE A 34 -7.69 -4.59 2.76
C PHE A 34 -6.24 -5.07 2.69
N GLU A 35 -5.87 -5.82 1.66
CA GLU A 35 -4.52 -6.30 1.41
C GLU A 35 -3.56 -5.13 1.11
N VAL A 36 -4.04 -4.07 0.47
CA VAL A 36 -3.27 -2.83 0.27
C VAL A 36 -2.98 -2.15 1.61
N LEU A 37 -3.96 -2.08 2.52
CA LEU A 37 -3.75 -1.55 3.86
C LEU A 37 -2.80 -2.46 4.67
N GLU A 38 -3.03 -3.76 4.61
CA GLU A 38 -2.22 -4.77 5.30
C GLU A 38 -0.77 -4.80 4.80
N ALA A 39 -0.53 -4.51 3.51
CA ALA A 39 0.82 -4.36 2.99
C ALA A 39 1.52 -3.14 3.58
N VAL A 40 0.81 -2.05 3.88
CA VAL A 40 1.41 -0.88 4.55
C VAL A 40 1.74 -1.19 6.01
N GLU A 41 0.83 -1.88 6.72
CA GLU A 41 0.98 -2.18 8.16
C GLU A 41 1.96 -3.32 8.43
N ASN A 42 1.86 -4.40 7.66
CA ASN A 42 2.57 -5.66 7.87
C ASN A 42 3.16 -6.19 6.55
N PRO A 43 4.12 -5.47 5.93
CA PRO A 43 4.84 -5.95 4.75
C PRO A 43 5.85 -7.05 5.09
N ASP A 44 6.19 -7.87 4.11
CA ASP A 44 7.28 -8.84 4.24
C ASP A 44 8.65 -8.13 4.19
N PHE A 45 8.77 -7.08 3.37
CA PHE A 45 9.92 -6.20 3.37
C PHE A 45 9.60 -4.81 2.79
N ILE A 46 10.41 -3.83 3.18
CA ILE A 46 10.35 -2.46 2.68
C ILE A 46 11.55 -2.18 1.78
N ILE A 47 11.29 -1.68 0.57
CA ILE A 47 12.32 -1.13 -0.32
C ILE A 47 12.22 0.40 -0.27
N ARG A 48 13.36 1.07 0.01
CA ARG A 48 13.45 2.52 -0.12
C ARG A 48 13.46 2.90 -1.60
N GLY A 49 12.49 3.71 -2.01
CA GLY A 49 12.43 4.31 -3.33
C GLY A 49 13.07 5.69 -3.39
N ASN A 50 12.91 6.36 -4.53
CA ASN A 50 13.37 7.74 -4.70
C ASN A 50 12.42 8.72 -4.00
N LYS A 51 12.89 9.94 -3.73
CA LYS A 51 12.05 11.04 -3.17
C LYS A 51 11.28 10.62 -1.91
N GLU A 52 11.97 9.93 -0.99
CA GLU A 52 11.43 9.51 0.31
C GLU A 52 10.23 8.57 0.22
N THR A 53 10.08 7.86 -0.90
CA THR A 53 9.05 6.82 -1.03
C THR A 53 9.48 5.53 -0.37
N LEU A 54 8.50 4.83 0.21
CA LEU A 54 8.62 3.47 0.69
C LEU A 54 7.78 2.57 -0.22
N LYS A 55 8.34 1.40 -0.55
CA LYS A 55 7.63 0.35 -1.29
C LYS A 55 7.47 -0.82 -0.35
N ALA A 56 6.25 -1.00 0.15
CA ALA A 56 5.87 -2.16 0.94
C ALA A 56 5.53 -3.32 0.02
N ALA A 57 6.29 -4.41 0.11
CA ALA A 57 6.04 -5.63 -0.65
C ALA A 57 5.46 -6.71 0.27
N LYS A 58 4.35 -7.31 -0.17
CA LYS A 58 3.68 -8.42 0.51
C LYS A 58 3.45 -9.56 -0.47
N GLY A 59 3.85 -10.77 -0.10
CA GLY A 59 3.67 -11.98 -0.89
C GLY A 59 2.21 -12.41 -0.90
N MET A 60 1.68 -12.68 -2.09
CA MET A 60 0.30 -13.08 -2.35
C MET A 60 0.20 -14.55 -2.77
N GLY A 61 1.18 -15.38 -2.39
CA GLY A 61 1.32 -16.75 -2.86
C GLY A 61 2.12 -16.86 -4.16
N ARG A 62 1.76 -17.81 -5.04
CA ARG A 62 2.49 -18.30 -6.25
C ARG A 62 3.31 -17.26 -7.05
N ASN A 63 4.46 -16.84 -6.52
CA ASN A 63 5.30 -15.76 -7.07
C ASN A 63 4.56 -14.44 -7.37
N ASN A 64 3.42 -14.21 -6.70
CA ASN A 64 2.66 -12.98 -6.83
C ASN A 64 2.97 -12.06 -5.66
N TRP A 65 3.13 -10.77 -5.94
CA TRP A 65 3.47 -9.76 -4.95
C TRP A 65 2.54 -8.57 -5.10
N LEU A 66 2.02 -8.09 -3.96
CA LEU A 66 1.38 -6.80 -3.87
C LEU A 66 2.44 -5.79 -3.41
N VAL A 67 2.65 -4.75 -4.21
CA VAL A 67 3.62 -3.69 -3.88
C VAL A 67 2.89 -2.36 -3.76
N VAL A 68 2.82 -1.84 -2.53
CA VAL A 68 2.18 -0.55 -2.23
C VAL A 68 3.25 0.51 -2.05
N ILE A 69 3.14 1.58 -2.84
CA ILE A 69 4.05 2.72 -2.78
C ILE A 69 3.40 3.84 -1.98
N TYR A 70 4.06 4.28 -0.91
CA TYR A 70 3.57 5.36 -0.06
C TYR A 70 4.70 6.27 0.39
N ARG A 71 4.34 7.41 0.97
CA ARG A 71 5.26 8.32 1.66
C ARG A 71 4.73 8.56 3.05
N GLU A 72 5.65 8.58 4.01
CA GLU A 72 5.39 9.03 5.36
C GLU A 72 5.55 10.56 5.34
N ILE A 73 4.45 11.28 5.52
CA ILE A 73 4.44 12.74 5.52
C ILE A 73 4.32 13.17 6.99
N SER A 74 5.28 13.97 7.44
CA SER A 74 5.27 14.63 8.76
C SER A 74 4.21 15.72 8.87
#